data_AF-A0A9X1LTZ0-F1
#
_entry.id   AF-A0A9X1LTZ0-F1
#
_cell.length_a   1.000
_cell.length_b   1.000
_cell.length_c   1.000
_cell.angle_alpha   90.00
_cell.angle_beta   90.00
_cell.angle_gamma   90.00
#
_symmetry.space_group_name_H-M   'P 1'
#
loop_
_entity.id
_entity.type
_entity.pdbx_description
1 polymer ?
#
loop_
_entity_poly.entity_id
_entity_poly.type
_entity_poly.pdbx_seq_one_letter_code
_entity_poly.pdbx_strand_id
1 'polypeptide(L)'
;MTKPATGIYHVRASGLTVPGIPATPTGTATGRVLRRGEEFEVTPELYAETLDRNGESWLDLTPEQQVTRWGQQRFGAGPTPEGIVIGDDDEGYLYRLGVAAREQALAVSDPGDRALALKAVYRDYGAALNPTQPAQIYPARNGF
;
A
#
# COMPACT_ATOMS: atom_id res chain seq x y z
N MET A 1 -3.27 25.20 9.59
CA MET A 1 -2.40 24.38 10.47
C MET A 1 -1.17 24.03 9.65
N THR A 2 0.00 24.58 10.01
CA THR A 2 1.24 24.37 9.24
C THR A 2 1.73 22.94 9.49
N LYS A 3 1.98 22.20 8.41
CA LYS A 3 2.44 20.81 8.48
C LYS A 3 3.88 20.77 8.99
N PRO A 4 4.27 19.86 9.89
CA PRO A 4 5.65 19.76 10.33
C PRO A 4 6.53 19.22 9.18
N ALA A 5 7.67 19.87 8.92
CA ALA A 5 8.63 19.48 7.88
C ALA A 5 9.24 18.09 8.11
N THR A 6 9.18 17.58 9.34
CA THR A 6 9.65 16.26 9.74
C THR A 6 8.59 15.52 10.55
N GLY A 7 8.73 14.19 10.66
CA GLY A 7 7.84 13.33 11.44
C GLY A 7 7.19 12.22 10.61
N ILE A 8 6.16 11.58 11.15
CA ILE A 8 5.47 10.47 10.49
C ILE A 8 4.48 10.98 9.45
N TYR A 9 4.51 10.36 8.28
CA TYR A 9 3.61 10.59 7.16
C TYR A 9 2.99 9.27 6.75
N HIS A 10 1.78 9.31 6.22
CA HIS A 10 1.11 8.14 5.65
C HIS A 10 0.79 8.33 4.18
N VAL A 11 0.83 7.23 3.45
CA VAL A 11 0.56 7.18 2.01
C VAL A 11 -0.94 7.02 1.79
N ARG A 12 -1.52 7.91 1.00
CA ARG A 12 -2.95 7.93 0.65
C ARG A 12 -3.26 7.22 -0.66
N ALA A 13 -2.27 7.03 -1.53
CA ALA A 13 -2.42 6.31 -2.78
C ALA A 13 -1.11 5.62 -3.18
N SER A 14 -1.20 4.37 -3.64
CA SER A 14 -0.04 3.58 -4.05
C SER A 14 0.71 4.21 -5.22
N GLY A 15 2.00 3.87 -5.34
CA GLY A 15 2.88 4.39 -6.39
C GLY A 15 3.62 5.68 -6.02
N LEU A 16 3.57 6.12 -4.76
CA LEU A 16 4.37 7.24 -4.28
C LEU A 16 5.84 6.79 -4.16
N THR A 17 6.73 7.37 -4.95
CA THR A 17 8.17 7.08 -4.83
C THR A 17 8.82 8.06 -3.87
N VAL A 18 9.43 7.55 -2.81
CA VAL A 18 10.16 8.36 -1.83
C VAL A 18 11.66 8.09 -1.99
N PRO A 19 12.48 9.12 -2.32
CA PRO A 19 13.93 8.98 -2.41
C PRO A 19 14.53 8.65 -1.03
N GLY A 20 15.81 8.29 -0.96
CA GLY A 20 16.52 8.09 0.32
C GLY A 20 16.10 6.87 1.15
N ILE A 21 14.92 6.28 0.90
CA ILE A 21 14.46 5.05 1.54
C ILE A 21 14.94 3.84 0.73
N PRO A 22 15.73 2.92 1.30
CA PRO A 22 16.19 1.74 0.57
C PRO A 22 15.01 0.89 0.08
N ALA A 23 15.06 0.48 -1.19
CA ALA A 23 14.06 -0.44 -1.75
C ALA A 23 14.14 -1.84 -1.12
N THR A 24 15.33 -2.24 -0.64
CA THR A 24 15.60 -3.48 0.09
C THR A 24 16.65 -3.23 1.17
N PRO A 25 16.74 -4.07 2.23
CA PRO A 25 17.73 -3.89 3.30
C PRO A 25 19.20 -3.88 2.85
N THR A 26 19.49 -4.41 1.65
CA THR A 26 20.84 -4.57 1.10
C THR A 26 21.04 -3.82 -0.23
N GLY A 27 20.03 -3.08 -0.69
CA GLY A 27 20.06 -2.41 -1.99
C GLY A 27 20.84 -1.10 -1.96
N THR A 28 21.52 -0.78 -3.07
CA THR A 28 22.16 0.52 -3.30
C THR A 28 21.22 1.54 -3.94
N ALA A 29 20.07 1.10 -4.45
CA ALA A 29 19.03 1.97 -4.98
C ALA A 29 18.29 2.67 -3.82
N THR A 30 18.46 3.99 -3.73
CA THR A 30 17.76 4.87 -2.79
C THR A 30 16.48 5.37 -3.44
N GLY A 31 15.35 4.79 -3.06
CA GLY A 31 14.06 5.05 -3.70
C GLY A 31 13.09 3.89 -3.46
N ARG A 32 12.09 4.11 -2.60
CA ARG A 32 11.05 3.11 -2.32
C ARG A 32 9.72 3.56 -2.89
N VAL A 33 9.10 2.69 -3.70
CA VAL A 33 7.70 2.86 -4.10
C VAL A 33 6.82 2.40 -2.94
N LEU A 34 6.13 3.35 -2.35
CA LEU A 34 5.22 3.13 -1.24
C LEU A 34 3.82 2.79 -1.73
N ARG A 35 3.14 2.01 -0.91
CA ARG A 35 1.73 1.63 -1.08
C ARG A 35 0.86 2.44 -0.14
N ARG A 36 -0.40 2.64 -0.54
CA ARG A 36 -1.43 3.21 0.33
C ARG A 36 -1.45 2.49 1.67
N GLY A 37 -1.65 3.25 2.74
CA GLY A 37 -1.65 2.73 4.12
C GLY A 37 -0.26 2.54 4.74
N GLU A 38 0.82 2.55 3.95
CA GLU A 38 2.16 2.55 4.53
C GLU A 38 2.47 3.89 5.19
N GLU A 39 3.17 3.83 6.32
CA GLU A 39 3.77 4.97 6.98
C GLU A 39 5.24 5.09 6.61
N PHE A 40 5.75 6.31 6.60
CA PHE A 40 7.17 6.61 6.47
C PHE A 40 7.55 7.80 7.33
N GLU A 41 8.78 7.77 7.83
CA GLU A 41 9.35 8.86 8.60
C GLU A 41 10.05 9.86 7.66
N VAL A 42 9.71 11.13 7.80
CA VAL A 42 10.42 12.24 7.17
C VAL A 42 11.45 12.77 8.15
N THR A 43 12.70 12.38 7.96
CA THR A 43 13.85 12.94 8.67
C THR A 43 14.29 14.26 8.01
N PRO A 44 15.11 15.10 8.68
CA PRO A 44 15.69 16.28 8.05
C PRO A 44 16.47 15.97 6.76
N GLU A 45 17.20 14.86 6.72
CA GLU A 45 17.97 14.41 5.57
C GLU A 45 17.04 14.02 4.41
N LEU A 46 15.99 13.26 4.69
CA LEU A 46 15.00 12.92 3.67
C LEU A 46 14.31 14.17 3.13
N TYR A 47 13.92 15.10 4.00
CA TYR A 47 13.30 16.35 3.58
C TYR A 47 14.25 17.15 2.68
N ALA A 48 15.54 17.22 3.00
CA ALA A 48 16.53 17.90 2.15
C ALA A 48 16.63 17.28 0.75
N GLU A 49 16.48 15.95 0.60
CA GLU A 49 16.47 15.27 -0.71
C GLU A 49 15.21 15.58 -1.55
N THR A 50 14.15 16.10 -0.93
CA THR A 50 12.89 16.42 -1.61
C THR A 50 12.80 17.87 -2.11
N LEU A 51 13.77 18.72 -1.76
CA LEU A 51 13.82 20.11 -2.18
C LEU A 51 14.15 20.22 -3.67
N ASP A 52 13.41 21.07 -4.38
CA ASP A 52 13.72 21.40 -5.77
C ASP A 52 14.76 22.52 -5.88
N ARG A 53 15.02 22.98 -7.12
CA ARG A 53 15.99 24.06 -7.39
C ARG A 53 15.63 25.41 -6.76
N ASN A 54 14.38 25.61 -6.35
CA ASN A 54 13.88 26.81 -5.70
C ASN A 54 13.87 26.66 -4.16
N GLY A 55 14.26 25.49 -3.63
CA GLY A 55 14.16 25.18 -2.22
C GLY A 55 12.74 24.84 -1.76
N GLU A 56 11.85 24.43 -2.67
CA GLU A 56 10.49 23.99 -2.33
C GLU A 56 10.44 22.46 -2.26
N SER A 57 9.86 21.90 -1.20
CA SER A 57 9.63 20.46 -1.10
C SER A 57 8.22 20.10 -1.58
N TRP A 58 8.11 18.99 -2.30
CA TRP A 58 6.78 18.42 -2.58
C TRP A 58 6.06 17.94 -1.32
N LEU A 59 6.76 17.74 -0.19
CA LEU A 59 6.16 17.37 1.11
C LEU A 59 5.33 18.49 1.74
N ASP A 60 5.60 19.75 1.35
CA ASP A 60 4.91 20.95 1.84
C ASP A 60 3.57 21.20 1.16
N LEU A 61 3.26 20.44 0.09
CA LEU A 61 2.01 20.59 -0.64
C LEU A 61 0.79 20.31 0.25
N THR A 62 -0.17 21.23 0.23
CA THR A 62 -1.50 21.03 0.84
C THR A 62 -2.26 19.92 0.09
N PRO A 63 -3.30 19.32 0.70
CA PRO A 63 -4.14 18.34 0.01
C PRO A 63 -4.64 18.83 -1.35
N GLU A 64 -5.09 20.09 -1.45
CA GLU A 64 -5.61 20.70 -2.67
C GLU A 64 -4.52 20.87 -3.73
N GLN A 65 -3.30 21.26 -3.31
CA GLN A 65 -2.15 21.36 -4.20
C GLN A 65 -1.71 19.99 -4.72
N GLN A 66 -1.76 18.94 -3.89
CA GLN A 66 -1.49 17.58 -4.33
C GLN A 66 -2.52 17.11 -5.36
N VAL A 67 -3.81 17.37 -5.13
CA VAL A 67 -4.88 17.06 -6.10
C VAL A 67 -4.66 17.81 -7.41
N THR A 68 -4.32 19.10 -7.35
CA THR A 68 -4.03 19.90 -8.55
C THR A 68 -2.84 19.34 -9.33
N ARG A 69 -1.80 18.88 -8.64
CA ARG A 69 -0.56 18.38 -9.25
C ARG A 69 -0.67 16.94 -9.77
N TRP A 70 -1.40 16.07 -9.08
CA TRP A 70 -1.40 14.62 -9.32
C TRP A 70 -2.78 14.00 -9.57
N GLY A 71 -3.84 14.81 -9.58
CA GLY A 71 -5.23 14.36 -9.68
C GLY A 71 -5.81 13.77 -8.38
N GLN A 72 -4.97 13.56 -7.36
CA GLN A 72 -5.37 13.02 -6.06
C GLN A 72 -4.35 13.36 -4.97
N GLN A 73 -4.78 13.31 -3.71
CA GLN A 73 -3.86 13.39 -2.56
C GLN A 73 -3.04 12.10 -2.46
N ARG A 74 -1.71 12.21 -2.45
CA ARG A 74 -0.79 11.06 -2.39
C ARG A 74 -0.34 10.73 -0.98
N PHE A 75 -0.32 11.69 -0.06
CA PHE A 75 0.08 11.48 1.34
C PHE A 75 -0.54 12.49 2.30
N GLY A 76 -0.55 12.15 3.58
CA GLY A 76 -0.91 13.01 4.70
C GLY A 76 0.16 13.02 5.79
N ALA A 77 0.16 14.04 6.65
CA ALA A 77 0.96 14.03 7.87
C ALA A 77 0.25 13.21 8.96
N GLY A 78 1.04 12.66 9.86
CA GLY A 78 0.60 11.81 10.95
C GLY A 78 0.44 10.33 10.55
N PRO A 79 0.02 9.50 11.51
CA PRO A 79 -0.16 8.07 11.29
C PRO A 79 -1.27 7.78 10.27
N THR A 80 -1.24 6.58 9.71
CA THR A 80 -2.28 6.06 8.83
C THR A 80 -3.61 5.99 9.58
N PRO A 81 -4.71 6.55 9.03
CA PRO A 81 -6.04 6.41 9.61
C PRO A 81 -6.46 4.95 9.80
N GLU A 82 -7.22 4.67 10.84
CA GLU A 82 -7.74 3.33 11.10
C GLU A 82 -8.57 2.79 9.92
N GLY A 83 -8.48 1.47 9.69
CA GLY A 83 -9.25 0.77 8.66
C GLY A 83 -8.66 0.82 7.24
N ILE A 84 -7.52 1.48 7.03
CA ILE A 84 -6.80 1.41 5.75
C ILE A 84 -5.97 0.13 5.69
N VAL A 85 -6.18 -0.67 4.64
CA VAL A 85 -5.40 -1.87 4.35
C VAL A 85 -4.26 -1.49 3.41
N ILE A 86 -3.05 -1.99 3.68
CA ILE A 86 -1.88 -1.65 2.86
C ILE A 86 -2.06 -2.12 1.42
N GLY A 87 -1.90 -1.21 0.46
CA GLY A 87 -1.94 -1.49 -0.98
C GLY A 87 -3.29 -2.01 -1.49
N ASP A 88 -4.38 -1.67 -0.80
CA ASP A 88 -5.76 -2.02 -1.20
C ASP A 88 -6.19 -1.39 -2.53
N ASP A 89 -5.47 -0.38 -3.01
CA ASP A 89 -5.67 0.32 -4.28
C ASP A 89 -4.72 -0.14 -5.40
N ASP A 90 -3.86 -1.13 -5.16
CA ASP A 90 -2.89 -1.66 -6.15
C ASP A 90 -3.22 -3.10 -6.52
N GLU A 91 -3.92 -3.28 -7.65
CA GLU A 91 -4.29 -4.60 -8.17
C GLU A 91 -3.09 -5.53 -8.38
N GLY A 92 -1.95 -5.00 -8.83
CA GLY A 92 -0.74 -5.78 -9.06
C GLY A 92 -0.06 -6.23 -7.76
N TYR A 93 -0.20 -5.44 -6.69
CA TYR A 93 0.21 -5.84 -5.35
C TYR A 93 -0.74 -6.90 -4.77
N LEU A 94 -2.05 -6.69 -4.85
CA LEU A 94 -3.06 -7.65 -4.39
C LEU A 94 -2.95 -8.99 -5.13
N TYR A 95 -2.68 -8.97 -6.44
CA TYR A 95 -2.42 -10.17 -7.23
C TYR A 95 -1.23 -10.97 -6.66
N ARG A 96 -0.09 -10.30 -6.39
CA ARG A 96 1.10 -10.96 -5.84
C ARG A 96 0.86 -11.54 -4.44
N LEU A 97 0.14 -10.81 -3.58
CA LEU A 97 -0.29 -11.33 -2.28
C LEU A 97 -1.20 -12.55 -2.44
N GLY A 98 -2.17 -12.48 -3.35
CA GLY A 98 -3.07 -13.59 -3.67
C GLY A 98 -2.32 -14.84 -4.15
N VAL A 99 -1.31 -14.68 -5.02
CA VAL A 99 -0.48 -15.79 -5.51
C VAL A 99 0.29 -16.43 -4.35
N ALA A 100 0.97 -15.63 -3.52
CA ALA A 100 1.72 -16.14 -2.37
C ALA A 100 0.80 -16.83 -1.34
N ALA A 101 -0.37 -16.25 -1.05
CA ALA A 101 -1.35 -16.83 -0.15
C ALA A 101 -1.93 -18.13 -0.71
N ARG A 102 -2.15 -18.21 -2.03
CA ARG A 102 -2.56 -19.44 -2.70
C ARG A 102 -1.51 -20.53 -2.60
N GLU A 103 -0.23 -20.22 -2.80
CA GLU A 103 0.88 -21.17 -2.63
C GLU A 103 0.94 -21.71 -1.21
N GLN A 104 0.82 -20.84 -0.20
CA GLN A 104 0.76 -21.24 1.21
C GLN A 104 -0.46 -22.12 1.51
N ALA A 105 -1.64 -21.76 0.98
CA ALA A 105 -2.84 -22.57 1.14
C ALA A 105 -2.69 -23.96 0.51
N LEU A 106 -2.07 -24.07 -0.67
CA LEU A 106 -1.79 -25.34 -1.34
C LEU A 106 -0.79 -26.21 -0.58
N ALA A 107 0.12 -25.61 0.19
CA ALA A 107 1.06 -26.32 1.04
C ALA A 107 0.43 -26.93 2.31
N VAL A 108 -0.83 -26.60 2.63
CA VAL A 108 -1.55 -27.22 3.75
C VAL A 108 -1.78 -28.71 3.49
N SER A 109 -1.32 -29.54 4.42
CA SER A 109 -1.34 -31.01 4.29
C SER A 109 -2.75 -31.59 4.33
N ASP A 110 -3.55 -31.20 5.33
CA ASP A 110 -4.91 -31.70 5.49
C ASP A 110 -5.82 -31.18 4.37
N PRO A 111 -6.56 -32.06 3.66
CA PRO A 111 -7.43 -31.64 2.57
C PRO A 111 -8.56 -30.70 2.98
N GLY A 112 -9.13 -30.86 4.19
CA GLY A 112 -10.20 -30.02 4.70
C GLY A 112 -9.70 -28.62 5.04
N ASP A 113 -8.57 -28.53 5.75
CA ASP A 113 -7.94 -27.25 6.08
C ASP A 113 -7.44 -26.53 4.84
N ARG A 114 -6.88 -27.26 3.86
CA ARG A 114 -6.50 -26.70 2.56
C ARG A 114 -7.71 -26.10 1.83
N ALA A 115 -8.85 -26.78 1.84
CA ALA A 115 -10.06 -26.26 1.22
C ALA A 115 -10.56 -24.97 1.89
N LEU A 116 -10.49 -24.90 3.23
CA LEU A 116 -10.83 -23.69 3.99
C LEU A 116 -9.85 -22.55 3.70
N ALA A 117 -8.55 -22.83 3.66
CA ALA A 117 -7.51 -21.85 3.34
C ALA A 117 -7.68 -21.29 1.93
N LEU A 118 -7.89 -22.14 0.93
CA LEU A 118 -8.15 -21.71 -0.44
C LEU A 118 -9.42 -20.86 -0.55
N LYS A 119 -10.48 -21.19 0.20
CA LYS A 119 -11.70 -20.38 0.24
C LYS A 119 -11.43 -18.98 0.82
N ALA A 120 -10.60 -18.88 1.87
CA ALA A 120 -10.18 -17.59 2.41
C ALA A 120 -9.39 -16.77 1.38
N VAL A 121 -8.44 -17.39 0.67
CA VAL A 121 -7.68 -16.72 -0.40
C VAL A 121 -8.61 -16.17 -1.49
N TYR A 122 -9.60 -16.94 -1.94
CA TYR A 122 -10.56 -16.47 -2.94
C TYR A 122 -11.47 -15.35 -2.43
N ARG A 123 -11.87 -15.38 -1.16
CA ARG A 123 -12.64 -14.30 -0.54
C ARG A 123 -11.83 -13.00 -0.52
N ASP A 124 -10.55 -13.08 -0.16
CA ASP A 124 -9.73 -11.90 0.12
C ASP A 124 -9.05 -11.35 -1.15
N TYR A 125 -8.70 -12.21 -2.11
CA TYR A 125 -7.94 -11.84 -3.32
C TYR A 125 -8.59 -12.26 -4.64
N GLY A 126 -9.81 -12.83 -4.62
CA GLY A 126 -10.43 -13.40 -5.81
C GLY A 126 -10.58 -12.41 -6.98
N ALA A 127 -10.90 -11.15 -6.68
CA ALA A 127 -11.01 -10.09 -7.69
C ALA A 127 -9.67 -9.81 -8.38
N ALA A 128 -8.56 -9.81 -7.63
CA ALA A 128 -7.23 -9.60 -8.19
C ALA A 128 -6.69 -10.83 -8.92
N LEU A 129 -6.97 -12.04 -8.41
CA LEU A 129 -6.50 -13.30 -9.01
C LEU A 129 -7.22 -13.67 -10.31
N ASN A 130 -8.49 -13.28 -10.45
CA ASN A 130 -9.31 -13.57 -11.63
C ASN A 130 -10.03 -12.30 -12.09
N PRO A 131 -9.33 -11.32 -12.69
CA PRO A 131 -9.92 -10.02 -13.06
C PRO A 131 -11.04 -10.13 -14.10
N THR A 132 -11.10 -11.23 -14.86
CA THR A 132 -12.12 -11.50 -15.88
C THR A 132 -13.35 -12.25 -15.35
N GLN A 133 -13.34 -12.73 -14.11
CA GLN A 133 -14.51 -13.35 -13.48
C GLN A 133 -15.10 -12.38 -12.46
N PRO A 134 -16.42 -12.09 -12.51
CA PRO A 134 -17.04 -11.29 -11.46
C PRO A 134 -16.81 -11.96 -10.11
N ALA A 135 -16.50 -11.16 -9.08
CA ALA A 135 -16.26 -11.66 -7.73
C ALA A 135 -17.37 -12.64 -7.33
N GLN A 136 -17.02 -13.91 -7.15
CA GLN A 136 -17.98 -14.91 -6.68
C GLN A 136 -18.36 -14.53 -5.25
N ILE A 137 -19.55 -13.95 -5.11
CA ILE A 137 -20.16 -13.67 -3.81
C ILE A 137 -20.44 -15.03 -3.17
N TYR A 138 -19.53 -15.49 -2.33
CA TYR A 138 -19.81 -16.62 -1.46
C TYR A 138 -20.71 -16.11 -0.34
N PRO A 139 -21.99 -16.53 -0.26
CA PRO A 139 -22.83 -16.15 0.87
C PRO A 139 -22.16 -16.63 2.15
N ALA A 140 -22.10 -15.74 3.15
CA ALA A 140 -21.73 -16.12 4.50
C ALA A 140 -22.64 -17.28 4.93
N ARG A 141 -22.05 -18.46 5.21
CA ARG A 141 -22.80 -19.57 5.78
C ARG A 141 -23.24 -19.14 7.18
N ASN A 142 -24.53 -18.81 7.32
CA ASN A 142 -25.19 -18.88 8.62
C ASN A 142 -25.11 -20.33 9.10
N GLY A 143 -24.72 -20.50 10.37
CA GLY A 143 -24.35 -21.77 10.96
C GLY A 143 -25.46 -22.82 10.96
N PHE A 144 -25.01 -24.08 11.08
CA PHE A 144 -25.79 -25.20 11.61
C PHE A 144 -25.01 -25.77 12.79
#